data_AF-A0A923TE15-F1
#
_entry.id   AF-A0A923TE15-F1
#
_cell.length_a   1.000
_cell.length_b   1.000
_cell.length_c   1.000
_cell.angle_alpha   90.00
_cell.angle_beta   90.00
_cell.angle_gamma   90.00
#
_symmetry.space_group_name_H-M   'P 1'
#
loop_
_entity.id
_entity.type
_entity.pdbx_description
1 polymer ?
#
loop_
_entity_poly.entity_id
_entity_poly.type
_entity_poly.pdbx_seq_one_letter_code
_entity_poly.pdbx_strand_id
1 'polypeptide(L)'
;MIGALLAALAWLSHGGIAFSFIVLGPWLIWRAVRGEWSGWLRAGVVFLLIVAPWTCYQQLYEPPANRLLKWHLGGQIAPDARGTWETIRDGYQALGWREIIRRKTADFKTQIDGDWRSLTDFSSVTAPARRQDEFFHAGRALTWWLAAVPVLGRILFFKRWRTRLAASGRAQAALAAWIVATVVTWCLLMFIGGQAVIHQGSYAVLLAAFVVLSSWLETAGRGWIIVIGGLQAATLVSTYAVSNTVIRGPASGWIWVAATAVALLAFVVIGMGSPGRKKSARDTI
;
A
#
# COMPACT_ATOMS: atom_id res chain seq x y z
N MET A 1 -21.70 5.60 5.02
CA MET A 1 -21.29 6.07 6.36
C MET A 1 -20.11 5.27 6.90
N ILE A 2 -20.20 3.94 7.01
CA ILE A 2 -19.07 3.08 7.43
C ILE A 2 -17.78 3.36 6.64
N GLY A 3 -17.86 3.47 5.31
CA GLY A 3 -16.69 3.78 4.48
C GLY A 3 -16.02 5.12 4.83
N ALA A 4 -16.79 6.14 5.22
CA ALA A 4 -16.24 7.44 5.64
C ALA A 4 -15.55 7.35 7.01
N LEU A 5 -16.12 6.59 7.94
CA LEU A 5 -15.51 6.30 9.23
C LEU A 5 -14.17 5.58 9.04
N LEU A 6 -14.14 4.51 8.23
CA LEU A 6 -12.91 3.77 7.92
C LEU A 6 -11.87 4.65 7.23
N ALA A 7 -12.29 5.52 6.30
CA ALA A 7 -11.40 6.47 5.66
C ALA A 7 -10.79 7.49 6.65
N ALA A 8 -11.59 7.98 7.60
CA ALA A 8 -11.12 8.89 8.65
C ALA A 8 -10.13 8.20 9.61
N LEU A 9 -10.43 6.95 10.01
CA LEU A 9 -9.50 6.16 10.83
C LEU A 9 -8.20 5.86 10.10
N ALA A 10 -8.26 5.56 8.80
CA ALA A 10 -7.07 5.39 7.97
C ALA A 10 -6.23 6.68 7.90
N TRP A 11 -6.88 7.83 7.76
CA TRP A 11 -6.22 9.15 7.78
C TRP A 11 -5.52 9.45 9.10
N LEU A 12 -6.21 9.21 10.22
CA LEU A 12 -5.64 9.41 11.55
C LEU A 12 -4.51 8.42 11.86
N SER A 13 -4.54 7.23 11.27
CA SER A 13 -3.49 6.22 11.43
C SER A 13 -2.23 6.57 10.64
N HIS A 14 -2.39 7.11 9.42
CA HIS A 14 -1.26 7.41 8.54
C HIS A 14 -1.62 8.46 7.48
N GLY A 15 -0.99 9.64 7.55
CA GLY A 15 -1.27 10.75 6.63
C GLY A 15 -1.01 10.42 5.15
N GLY A 16 -0.11 9.48 4.85
CA GLY A 16 0.16 9.03 3.48
C GLY A 16 -1.03 8.42 2.74
N ILE A 17 -2.13 8.06 3.44
CA ILE A 17 -3.39 7.65 2.78
C ILE A 17 -3.97 8.73 1.87
N ALA A 18 -3.57 10.01 2.06
CA ALA A 18 -3.97 11.12 1.21
C ALA A 18 -3.76 10.83 -0.28
N PHE A 19 -2.62 10.24 -0.64
CA PHE A 19 -2.30 9.90 -2.03
C PHE A 19 -3.33 8.96 -2.66
N SER A 20 -3.81 8.00 -1.88
CA SER A 20 -4.86 7.05 -2.27
C SER A 20 -6.23 7.71 -2.46
N PHE A 21 -6.57 8.70 -1.65
CA PHE A 21 -7.84 9.42 -1.75
C PHE A 21 -7.87 10.40 -2.92
N ILE A 22 -6.77 11.08 -3.21
CA ILE A 22 -6.66 12.02 -4.33
C ILE A 22 -7.07 11.35 -5.65
N VAL A 23 -6.62 10.11 -5.88
CA VAL A 23 -6.95 9.33 -7.08
C VAL A 23 -8.44 9.00 -7.18
N LEU A 24 -9.15 8.88 -6.06
CA LEU A 24 -10.60 8.66 -6.07
C LEU A 24 -11.38 9.94 -6.36
N GLY A 25 -10.76 11.11 -6.23
CA GLY A 25 -11.38 12.43 -6.43
C GLY A 25 -12.21 12.55 -7.70
N PRO A 26 -11.68 12.24 -8.91
CA PRO A 26 -12.46 12.32 -10.16
C PRO A 26 -13.71 11.45 -10.17
N TRP A 27 -13.63 10.24 -9.60
CA TRP A 27 -14.78 9.34 -9.50
C TRP A 27 -15.83 9.86 -8.51
N LEU A 28 -15.38 10.39 -7.37
CA LEU A 28 -16.26 11.03 -6.38
C LEU A 28 -16.99 12.24 -6.97
N ILE A 29 -16.26 13.10 -7.68
CA ILE A 29 -16.83 14.27 -8.38
C ILE A 29 -17.87 13.82 -9.41
N TRP A 30 -17.54 12.82 -10.24
CA TRP A 30 -18.45 12.29 -11.24
C TRP A 30 -19.75 11.73 -10.61
N ARG A 31 -19.65 11.00 -9.50
CA ARG A 31 -20.81 10.49 -8.73
C ARG A 31 -21.63 11.63 -8.12
N ALA A 32 -20.97 12.65 -7.57
CA ALA A 32 -21.65 13.81 -6.99
C ALA A 32 -22.47 14.57 -8.04
N VAL A 33 -21.91 14.80 -9.23
CA VAL A 33 -22.59 15.46 -10.37
C VAL A 33 -23.78 14.62 -10.88
N ARG A 34 -23.77 13.30 -10.68
CA ARG A 34 -24.90 12.40 -10.99
C ARG A 34 -26.03 12.40 -9.95
N GLY A 35 -26.01 13.33 -9.00
CA GLY A 35 -27.08 13.52 -8.00
C GLY A 35 -26.81 12.86 -6.64
N GLU A 36 -25.65 12.24 -6.44
CA GLU A 36 -25.32 11.56 -5.17
C GLU A 36 -24.61 12.47 -4.16
N TRP A 37 -24.61 13.78 -4.40
CA TRP A 37 -23.90 14.77 -3.59
C TRP A 37 -24.32 14.70 -2.11
N SER A 38 -25.59 14.40 -1.81
CA SER A 38 -26.09 14.33 -0.43
C SER A 38 -25.44 13.20 0.38
N GLY A 39 -25.20 12.05 -0.26
CA GLY A 39 -24.50 10.92 0.35
C GLY A 39 -23.04 11.26 0.63
N TRP A 40 -22.38 11.92 -0.32
CA TRP A 40 -20.99 12.37 -0.18
C TRP A 40 -20.83 13.48 0.84
N LEU A 41 -21.79 14.40 0.94
CA LEU A 41 -21.78 15.44 1.97
C LEU A 41 -21.88 14.83 3.37
N ARG A 42 -22.82 13.90 3.58
CA ARG A 42 -22.94 13.18 4.86
C ARG A 42 -21.66 12.41 5.19
N ALA A 43 -21.06 11.75 4.19
CA ALA A 43 -19.79 11.06 4.36
C ALA A 43 -18.67 12.04 4.74
N GLY A 44 -18.59 13.20 4.09
CA GLY A 44 -17.65 14.26 4.40
C GLY A 44 -17.81 14.81 5.81
N VAL A 45 -19.06 15.03 6.27
CA VAL A 45 -19.34 15.46 7.65
C VAL A 45 -18.85 14.41 8.65
N VAL A 46 -19.15 13.12 8.43
CA VAL A 46 -18.65 12.04 9.30
C VAL A 46 -17.13 12.02 9.33
N PHE A 47 -16.48 12.15 8.17
CA PHE A 47 -15.01 12.19 8.10
C PHE A 47 -14.45 13.37 8.89
N LEU A 48 -15.00 14.58 8.69
CA LEU A 48 -14.56 15.79 9.35
C LEU A 48 -14.75 15.74 10.86
N LEU A 49 -15.89 15.23 11.35
CA LEU A 49 -16.13 15.11 12.80
C LEU A 49 -15.09 14.22 13.50
N ILE A 50 -14.59 13.20 12.81
CA ILE A 50 -13.57 12.29 13.34
C ILE A 50 -12.16 12.90 13.23
N VAL A 51 -11.83 13.58 12.12
CA VAL A 51 -10.48 14.12 11.88
C VAL A 51 -10.25 15.48 12.57
N ALA A 52 -11.30 16.29 12.71
CA ALA A 52 -11.19 17.66 13.21
C ALA A 52 -10.52 17.80 14.58
N PRO A 53 -10.78 16.96 15.61
CA PRO A 53 -10.12 17.09 16.91
C PRO A 53 -8.59 17.03 16.81
N TRP A 54 -8.07 16.11 15.98
CA TRP A 54 -6.63 16.00 15.74
C TRP A 54 -6.09 17.20 14.96
N THR A 55 -6.79 17.65 13.92
CA THR A 55 -6.39 18.84 13.17
C THR A 55 -6.39 20.11 14.04
N CYS A 56 -7.40 20.29 14.90
CA CYS A 56 -7.44 21.39 15.85
C CYS A 56 -6.30 21.30 16.87
N TYR A 57 -5.99 20.10 17.38
CA TYR A 57 -4.84 19.91 18.26
C TYR A 57 -3.53 20.34 17.59
N GLN A 58 -3.27 19.88 16.36
CA GLN A 58 -2.07 20.27 15.59
C GLN A 58 -2.01 21.76 15.27
N GLN A 59 -3.15 22.45 15.19
CA GLN A 59 -3.16 23.90 14.92
C GLN A 59 -2.98 24.73 16.19
N LEU A 60 -3.61 24.32 17.29
CA LEU A 60 -3.69 25.10 18.52
C LEU A 60 -2.55 24.81 19.50
N TYR A 61 -2.10 23.56 19.58
CA TYR A 61 -1.10 23.11 20.56
C TYR A 61 0.24 22.73 19.94
N GLU A 62 0.26 22.24 18.70
CA GLU A 62 1.49 21.83 17.99
C GLU A 62 1.67 22.47 16.60
N PRO A 63 1.64 23.81 16.48
CA PRO A 63 1.82 24.44 15.19
C PRO A 63 3.24 24.19 14.62
N PRO A 64 3.40 24.09 13.28
CA PRO A 64 2.37 24.24 12.27
C PRO A 64 1.79 22.91 11.75
N ALA A 65 0.46 22.78 11.73
CA ALA A 65 -0.26 21.60 11.21
C ALA A 65 0.01 21.27 9.73
N ASN A 66 0.60 22.19 8.97
CA ASN A 66 0.87 22.03 7.54
C ASN A 66 2.33 21.61 7.22
N ARG A 67 3.12 21.26 8.25
CA ARG A 67 4.54 20.91 8.09
C ARG A 67 4.79 19.79 7.09
N LEU A 68 4.03 18.70 7.15
CA LEU A 68 4.22 17.56 6.24
C LEU A 68 3.94 17.93 4.77
N LEU A 69 2.94 18.78 4.52
CA LEU A 69 2.65 19.28 3.17
C LEU A 69 3.82 20.13 2.65
N LYS A 70 4.34 21.03 3.47
CA LYS A 70 5.51 21.86 3.12
C LYS A 70 6.75 21.01 2.82
N TRP A 71 7.00 20.00 3.64
CA TRP A 71 8.12 19.09 3.44
C TRP A 71 7.96 18.31 2.15
N HIS A 72 6.89 17.51 2.02
CA HIS A 72 6.78 16.57 0.92
C HIS A 72 6.48 17.25 -0.42
N LEU A 73 5.79 18.40 -0.44
CA LEU A 73 5.39 19.07 -1.69
C LEU A 73 6.23 20.29 -2.06
N GLY A 74 6.95 20.89 -1.10
CA GLY A 74 7.78 22.08 -1.32
C GLY A 74 9.23 21.96 -0.85
N GLY A 75 9.63 20.84 -0.23
CA GLY A 75 11.01 20.58 0.19
C GLY A 75 11.44 21.26 1.48
N GLN A 76 10.54 21.95 2.19
CA GLN A 76 10.86 22.65 3.43
C GLN A 76 10.72 21.72 4.64
N ILE A 77 11.84 21.24 5.17
CA ILE A 77 11.87 20.25 6.27
C ILE A 77 11.72 20.92 7.64
N ALA A 78 12.46 22.01 7.85
CA ALA A 78 12.43 22.77 9.10
C ALA A 78 11.13 23.60 9.16
N PRO A 79 10.46 23.68 10.32
CA PRO A 79 9.31 24.56 10.48
C PRO A 79 9.66 26.01 10.13
N ASP A 80 8.77 26.68 9.39
CA ASP A 80 8.90 28.10 9.05
C ASP A 80 7.52 28.79 9.01
N ALA A 81 7.54 30.13 8.93
CA ALA A 81 6.33 30.95 8.98
C ALA A 81 5.51 30.99 7.68
N ARG A 82 6.07 30.54 6.56
CA ARG A 82 5.45 30.65 5.22
C ARG A 82 4.14 29.87 5.11
N GLY A 83 3.30 30.20 4.13
CA GLY A 83 2.14 29.38 3.79
C GLY A 83 2.52 28.09 3.04
N THR A 84 1.68 27.05 3.05
CA THR A 84 1.93 25.82 2.26
C THR A 84 2.10 26.11 0.77
N TRP A 85 1.21 26.94 0.21
CA TRP A 85 1.25 27.29 -1.22
C TRP A 85 2.49 28.10 -1.57
N GLU A 86 2.84 29.07 -0.73
CA GLU A 86 4.06 29.87 -0.87
C GLU A 86 5.30 28.97 -0.87
N THR A 87 5.43 28.06 0.10
CA THR A 87 6.53 27.10 0.15
C THR A 87 6.63 26.22 -1.10
N ILE A 88 5.49 25.69 -1.60
CA ILE A 88 5.46 24.87 -2.80
C ILE A 88 5.91 25.68 -4.02
N ARG A 89 5.34 26.87 -4.21
CA ARG A 89 5.67 27.77 -5.33
C ARG A 89 7.14 28.13 -5.33
N ASP A 90 7.65 28.63 -4.20
CA ASP A 90 9.03 29.08 -4.08
C ASP A 90 10.00 27.91 -4.27
N GLY A 91 9.66 26.73 -3.72
CA GLY A 91 10.42 25.50 -3.90
C GLY A 91 10.59 25.12 -5.37
N TYR A 92 9.51 25.11 -6.16
CA TYR A 92 9.59 24.79 -7.59
C TYR A 92 10.23 25.90 -8.42
N GLN A 93 10.04 27.18 -8.08
CA GLN A 93 10.68 28.31 -8.76
C GLN A 93 12.21 28.27 -8.64
N ALA A 94 12.73 27.73 -7.55
CA ALA A 94 14.16 27.56 -7.34
C ALA A 94 14.79 26.42 -8.18
N LEU A 95 13.98 25.59 -8.86
CA LEU A 95 14.46 24.44 -9.64
C LEU A 95 14.32 24.66 -11.15
N GLY A 96 15.33 24.23 -11.91
CA GLY A 96 15.19 24.07 -13.36
C GLY A 96 14.40 22.82 -13.74
N TRP A 97 13.78 22.81 -14.92
CA TRP A 97 12.99 21.68 -15.42
C TRP A 97 13.73 20.33 -15.43
N ARG A 98 15.02 20.34 -15.79
CA ARG A 98 15.84 19.12 -15.77
C ARG A 98 15.94 18.52 -14.36
N GLU A 99 16.02 19.37 -13.35
CA GLU A 99 16.09 18.94 -11.96
C GLU A 99 14.76 18.36 -11.48
N ILE A 100 13.66 19.01 -11.86
CA ILE A 100 12.31 18.51 -11.56
C ILE A 100 12.14 17.10 -12.13
N ILE A 101 12.43 16.91 -13.42
CA ILE A 101 12.33 15.59 -14.08
C ILE A 101 13.23 14.57 -13.39
N ARG A 102 14.50 14.92 -13.11
CA ARG A 102 15.44 14.03 -12.42
C ARG A 102 14.89 13.55 -11.08
N ARG A 103 14.29 14.44 -10.28
CA ARG A 103 13.69 14.09 -8.98
C ARG A 103 12.50 13.15 -9.14
N LYS A 104 11.59 13.42 -10.08
CA LYS A 104 10.44 12.52 -10.33
C LYS A 104 10.91 11.14 -10.82
N THR A 105 11.89 11.10 -11.72
CA THR A 105 12.49 9.84 -12.16
C THR A 105 13.11 9.07 -10.99
N ALA A 106 13.76 9.76 -10.05
CA ALA A 106 14.28 9.13 -8.85
C ALA A 106 13.15 8.50 -8.00
N ASP A 107 12.04 9.19 -7.80
CA ASP A 107 10.88 8.65 -7.06
C ASP A 107 10.26 7.42 -7.73
N PHE A 108 10.16 7.41 -9.06
CA PHE A 108 9.73 6.22 -9.79
C PHE A 108 10.72 5.07 -9.66
N LYS A 109 12.03 5.35 -9.72
CA LYS A 109 13.07 4.35 -9.51
C LYS A 109 12.96 3.73 -8.12
N THR A 110 12.74 4.54 -7.09
CA THR A 110 12.58 4.08 -5.69
C THR A 110 11.48 3.04 -5.51
N GLN A 111 10.45 3.00 -6.38
CA GLN A 111 9.40 1.96 -6.31
C GLN A 111 9.92 0.56 -6.58
N ILE A 112 11.00 0.41 -7.36
CA ILE A 112 11.54 -0.88 -7.81
C ILE A 112 13.02 -1.06 -7.46
N ASP A 113 13.63 -0.08 -6.78
CA ASP A 113 15.03 -0.11 -6.35
C ASP A 113 15.27 -1.14 -5.24
N GLY A 114 16.53 -1.39 -4.92
CA GLY A 114 16.97 -2.34 -3.90
C GLY A 114 17.65 -3.59 -4.47
N ASP A 115 18.25 -4.40 -3.59
CA ASP A 115 18.98 -5.60 -3.98
C ASP A 115 18.05 -6.80 -4.16
N TRP A 116 17.69 -7.11 -5.40
CA TRP A 116 16.86 -8.27 -5.74
C TRP A 116 17.58 -9.61 -5.56
N ARG A 117 18.91 -9.64 -5.56
CA ARG A 117 19.67 -10.89 -5.29
C ARG A 117 19.47 -11.35 -3.86
N SER A 118 19.16 -10.42 -2.96
CA SER A 118 18.89 -10.71 -1.56
C SER A 118 17.57 -11.47 -1.32
N LEU A 119 16.70 -11.65 -2.34
CA LEU A 119 15.52 -12.53 -2.21
C LEU A 119 15.91 -13.98 -1.86
N THR A 120 17.00 -14.47 -2.45
CA THR A 120 17.51 -15.82 -2.20
C THR A 120 18.58 -15.86 -1.11
N ASP A 121 18.82 -14.73 -0.44
CA ASP A 121 19.78 -14.64 0.64
C ASP A 121 19.09 -14.81 2.00
N PHE A 122 19.48 -15.86 2.71
CA PHE A 122 18.95 -16.20 4.03
C PHE A 122 19.98 -15.97 5.15
N SER A 123 21.11 -15.31 4.84
CA SER A 123 22.15 -15.02 5.83
C SER A 123 21.65 -14.03 6.88
N SER A 124 22.00 -14.28 8.14
CA SER A 124 21.73 -13.37 9.26
C SER A 124 22.55 -12.07 9.15
N VAL A 125 23.71 -12.11 8.50
CA VAL A 125 24.63 -10.96 8.35
C VAL A 125 24.00 -9.86 7.51
N THR A 126 23.30 -10.23 6.45
CA THR A 126 22.66 -9.33 5.48
C THR A 126 21.21 -9.01 5.82
N ALA A 127 20.64 -9.62 6.86
CA ALA A 127 19.28 -9.36 7.31
C ALA A 127 18.97 -7.88 7.57
N PRO A 128 19.86 -7.05 8.19
CA PRO A 128 19.59 -5.63 8.36
C PRO A 128 19.42 -4.87 7.04
N ALA A 129 20.23 -5.17 6.03
CA ALA A 129 20.13 -4.54 4.71
C ALA A 129 18.84 -4.94 4.00
N ARG A 130 18.44 -6.22 4.07
CA ARG A 130 17.15 -6.69 3.52
C ARG A 130 15.95 -5.98 4.16
N ARG A 131 15.94 -5.81 5.48
CA ARG A 131 14.89 -5.05 6.18
C ARG A 131 14.83 -3.60 5.70
N GLN A 132 15.99 -2.98 5.52
CA GLN A 132 16.06 -1.61 5.03
C GLN A 132 15.43 -1.52 3.63
N ASP A 133 15.83 -2.41 2.71
CA ASP A 133 15.26 -2.46 1.37
C ASP A 133 13.73 -2.65 1.39
N GLU A 134 13.24 -3.61 2.18
CA GLU A 134 11.80 -3.87 2.34
C GLU A 134 11.04 -2.74 3.05
N PHE A 135 11.72 -1.93 3.87
CA PHE A 135 11.12 -0.78 4.55
C PHE A 135 10.99 0.45 3.64
N PHE A 136 11.93 0.64 2.71
CA PHE A 136 11.96 1.83 1.85
C PHE A 136 11.34 1.58 0.45
N HIS A 137 11.51 0.39 -0.14
CA HIS A 137 11.16 0.14 -1.55
C HIS A 137 9.93 -0.75 -1.72
N ALA A 138 8.89 -0.23 -2.40
CA ALA A 138 7.60 -0.91 -2.60
C ALA A 138 7.75 -2.30 -3.25
N GLY A 139 8.56 -2.40 -4.31
CA GLY A 139 8.84 -3.66 -4.98
C GLY A 139 9.51 -4.67 -4.06
N ARG A 140 10.49 -4.24 -3.26
CA ARG A 140 11.18 -5.12 -2.31
C ARG A 140 10.23 -5.61 -1.22
N ALA A 141 9.35 -4.76 -0.70
CA ALA A 141 8.33 -5.17 0.29
C ALA A 141 7.33 -6.19 -0.23
N LEU A 142 7.04 -6.19 -1.54
CA LEU A 142 6.19 -7.20 -2.18
C LEU A 142 6.93 -8.52 -2.43
N THR A 143 8.26 -8.57 -2.29
CA THR A 143 9.08 -9.79 -2.29
C THR A 143 8.69 -10.79 -3.40
N TRP A 144 8.26 -11.99 -3.01
CA TRP A 144 7.87 -13.11 -3.85
C TRP A 144 6.49 -12.93 -4.50
N TRP A 145 5.65 -12.03 -3.99
CA TRP A 145 4.32 -11.79 -4.55
C TRP A 145 4.38 -11.21 -5.96
N LEU A 146 5.48 -10.57 -6.33
CA LEU A 146 5.71 -10.10 -7.70
C LEU A 146 5.81 -11.24 -8.72
N ALA A 147 6.03 -12.49 -8.29
CA ALA A 147 5.92 -13.66 -9.16
C ALA A 147 4.50 -13.83 -9.74
N ALA A 148 3.48 -13.19 -9.17
CA ALA A 148 2.14 -13.15 -9.73
C ALA A 148 2.06 -12.43 -11.08
N VAL A 149 2.98 -11.51 -11.39
CA VAL A 149 3.01 -10.76 -12.66
C VAL A 149 3.29 -11.68 -13.87
N PRO A 150 4.38 -12.49 -13.89
CA PRO A 150 4.58 -13.46 -14.97
C PRO A 150 3.49 -14.54 -14.99
N VAL A 151 2.93 -14.91 -13.83
CA VAL A 151 1.77 -15.82 -13.74
C VAL A 151 0.53 -15.22 -14.42
N LEU A 152 0.28 -13.91 -14.27
CA LEU A 152 -0.78 -13.22 -15.01
C LEU A 152 -0.56 -13.30 -16.52
N GLY A 153 0.68 -13.10 -16.99
CA GLY A 153 1.02 -13.28 -18.41
C GLY A 153 0.62 -14.66 -18.93
N ARG A 154 0.90 -15.71 -18.13
CA ARG A 154 0.46 -17.09 -18.42
C ARG A 154 -1.08 -17.22 -18.42
N ILE A 155 -1.78 -16.67 -17.42
CA ILE A 155 -3.25 -16.70 -17.35
C ILE A 155 -3.87 -16.07 -18.61
N LEU A 156 -3.33 -14.93 -19.05
CA LEU A 156 -3.81 -14.20 -20.22
C LEU A 156 -3.53 -14.94 -21.53
N PHE A 157 -2.49 -15.78 -21.58
CA PHE A 157 -2.17 -16.61 -22.74
C PHE A 157 -3.11 -17.81 -22.89
N PHE A 158 -3.45 -18.51 -21.80
CA PHE A 158 -4.25 -19.74 -21.86
C PHE A 158 -5.76 -19.49 -21.71
N LYS A 159 -6.55 -19.79 -22.77
CA LYS A 159 -8.01 -19.58 -22.82
C LYS A 159 -8.78 -20.12 -21.61
N ARG A 160 -8.42 -21.33 -21.11
CA ARG A 160 -9.04 -21.97 -19.94
C ARG A 160 -8.93 -21.12 -18.66
N TRP A 161 -7.92 -20.27 -18.56
CA TRP A 161 -7.59 -19.51 -17.35
C TRP A 161 -8.15 -18.08 -17.47
N ARG A 162 -8.20 -17.54 -18.69
CA ARG A 162 -8.91 -16.28 -19.00
C ARG A 162 -10.38 -16.30 -18.58
N THR A 163 -11.09 -17.42 -18.75
CA THR A 163 -12.50 -17.50 -18.34
C THR A 163 -12.68 -17.42 -16.83
N ARG A 164 -11.71 -17.92 -16.05
CA ARG A 164 -11.69 -17.78 -14.59
C ARG A 164 -11.41 -16.34 -14.17
N LEU A 165 -10.44 -15.69 -14.83
CA LEU A 165 -10.13 -14.29 -14.60
C LEU A 165 -11.32 -13.38 -14.95
N ALA A 166 -12.07 -13.68 -16.01
CA ALA A 166 -13.18 -12.85 -16.47
C ALA A 166 -14.27 -12.61 -15.41
N ALA A 167 -14.50 -13.57 -14.51
CA ALA A 167 -15.50 -13.44 -13.44
C ALA A 167 -15.21 -12.29 -12.46
N SER A 168 -13.93 -11.98 -12.21
CA SER A 168 -13.51 -10.89 -11.31
C SER A 168 -12.61 -9.84 -11.98
N GLY A 169 -12.38 -9.98 -13.28
CA GLY A 169 -11.39 -9.19 -14.02
C GLY A 169 -11.64 -7.69 -14.00
N ARG A 170 -12.91 -7.25 -13.98
CA ARG A 170 -13.25 -5.82 -13.84
C ARG A 170 -12.82 -5.24 -12.49
N ALA A 171 -13.08 -5.97 -11.39
CA ALA A 171 -12.69 -5.54 -10.06
C ALA A 171 -11.16 -5.55 -9.90
N GLN A 172 -10.50 -6.59 -10.39
CA GLN A 172 -9.04 -6.67 -10.37
C GLN A 172 -8.39 -5.57 -11.21
N ALA A 173 -8.92 -5.29 -12.42
CA ALA A 173 -8.43 -4.22 -13.27
C ALA A 173 -8.65 -2.84 -12.64
N ALA A 174 -9.81 -2.60 -12.02
CA ALA A 174 -10.07 -1.36 -11.30
C ALA A 174 -9.11 -1.17 -10.12
N LEU A 175 -8.86 -2.22 -9.35
CA LEU A 175 -7.93 -2.18 -8.22
C LEU A 175 -6.48 -1.99 -8.68
N ALA A 176 -6.06 -2.68 -9.74
CA ALA A 176 -4.73 -2.51 -10.34
C ALA A 176 -4.55 -1.09 -10.91
N ALA A 177 -5.57 -0.54 -11.60
CA ALA A 177 -5.55 0.83 -12.09
C ALA A 177 -5.46 1.84 -10.95
N TRP A 178 -6.18 1.62 -9.85
CA TRP A 178 -6.11 2.46 -8.66
C TRP A 178 -4.74 2.42 -7.98
N ILE A 179 -4.11 1.24 -7.88
CA ILE A 179 -2.73 1.08 -7.39
C ILE A 179 -1.77 1.91 -8.24
N VAL A 180 -1.79 1.70 -9.57
CA VAL A 180 -0.89 2.40 -10.50
C VAL A 180 -1.10 3.90 -10.45
N ALA A 181 -2.35 4.36 -10.50
CA ALA A 181 -2.66 5.79 -10.43
C ALA A 181 -2.22 6.40 -9.09
N THR A 182 -2.33 5.67 -7.98
CA THR A 182 -1.86 6.14 -6.67
C THR A 182 -0.35 6.26 -6.64
N VAL A 183 0.40 5.26 -7.11
CA VAL A 183 1.86 5.29 -7.18
C VAL A 183 2.33 6.44 -8.08
N VAL A 184 1.73 6.60 -9.26
CA VAL A 184 2.06 7.70 -10.18
C VAL A 184 1.79 9.05 -9.53
N THR A 185 0.61 9.24 -8.93
CA THR A 185 0.24 10.49 -8.25
C THR A 185 1.21 10.79 -7.12
N TRP A 186 1.55 9.79 -6.31
CA TRP A 186 2.50 9.92 -5.21
C TRP A 186 3.89 10.32 -5.71
N CYS A 187 4.49 9.59 -6.65
CA CYS A 187 5.80 9.92 -7.23
C CYS A 187 5.83 11.32 -7.86
N LEU A 188 4.73 11.75 -8.49
CA LEU A 188 4.64 13.08 -9.08
C LEU A 188 4.51 14.19 -8.04
N LEU A 189 3.87 13.93 -6.89
CA LEU A 189 3.68 14.92 -5.85
C LEU A 189 4.92 15.13 -4.98
N MET A 190 5.74 14.10 -4.77
CA MET A 190 6.96 14.19 -3.94
C MET A 190 7.97 15.20 -4.52
N PHE A 191 8.35 16.20 -3.74
CA PHE A 191 9.24 17.29 -4.16
C PHE A 191 10.72 16.90 -4.15
N ILE A 192 11.14 16.20 -3.09
CA ILE A 192 12.51 15.71 -2.93
C ILE A 192 12.59 14.35 -3.62
N GLY A 193 13.50 14.21 -4.59
CA GLY A 193 13.62 12.96 -5.34
C GLY A 193 14.11 11.80 -4.47
N GLY A 194 13.54 10.62 -4.72
CA GLY A 194 13.84 9.39 -3.96
C GLY A 194 13.17 9.33 -2.59
N GLN A 195 12.14 10.15 -2.36
CA GLN A 195 11.36 10.17 -1.13
C GLN A 195 10.00 9.50 -1.28
N ALA A 196 9.63 9.01 -2.48
CA ALA A 196 8.49 8.11 -2.63
C ALA A 196 8.77 6.71 -2.04
N VAL A 197 9.08 6.64 -0.74
CA VAL A 197 9.40 5.43 0.02
C VAL A 197 8.22 4.99 0.87
N ILE A 198 8.06 3.69 1.11
CA ILE A 198 6.82 3.10 1.65
C ILE A 198 6.26 3.83 2.88
N HIS A 199 7.09 4.15 3.87
CA HIS A 199 6.65 4.79 5.12
C HIS A 199 6.19 6.25 4.95
N GLN A 200 6.42 6.87 3.80
CA GLN A 200 5.83 8.18 3.45
C GLN A 200 4.56 8.02 2.62
N GLY A 201 4.36 6.86 1.98
CA GLY A 201 3.25 6.55 1.10
C GLY A 201 2.01 6.01 1.82
N SER A 202 1.10 5.46 1.02
CA SER A 202 -0.11 4.83 1.51
C SER A 202 0.07 3.31 1.63
N TYR A 203 0.01 2.77 2.85
CA TYR A 203 0.00 1.31 3.05
C TYR A 203 -1.20 0.61 2.40
N ALA A 204 -2.29 1.34 2.11
CA ALA A 204 -3.42 0.77 1.37
C ALA A 204 -3.02 0.31 -0.04
N VAL A 205 -2.01 0.93 -0.66
CA VAL A 205 -1.47 0.51 -1.96
C VAL A 205 -0.83 -0.87 -1.86
N LEU A 206 -0.01 -1.12 -0.83
CA LEU A 206 0.62 -2.43 -0.62
C LEU A 206 -0.41 -3.51 -0.30
N LEU A 207 -1.39 -3.21 0.56
CA LEU A 207 -2.48 -4.14 0.87
C LEU A 207 -3.29 -4.50 -0.38
N ALA A 208 -3.67 -3.49 -1.18
CA ALA A 208 -4.36 -3.72 -2.45
C ALA A 208 -3.51 -4.54 -3.42
N ALA A 209 -2.20 -4.29 -3.48
CA ALA A 209 -1.27 -5.07 -4.29
C ALA A 209 -1.24 -6.53 -3.84
N PHE A 210 -1.11 -6.82 -2.53
CA PHE A 210 -1.20 -8.20 -2.03
C PHE A 210 -2.52 -8.88 -2.42
N VAL A 211 -3.65 -8.18 -2.34
CA VAL A 211 -4.96 -8.73 -2.73
C VAL A 211 -4.99 -9.08 -4.23
N VAL A 212 -4.57 -8.16 -5.10
CA VAL A 212 -4.58 -8.39 -6.55
C VAL A 212 -3.61 -9.51 -6.93
N LEU A 213 -2.37 -9.47 -6.43
CA LEU A 213 -1.35 -10.49 -6.72
C LEU A 213 -1.78 -11.86 -6.20
N SER A 214 -2.37 -11.94 -5.01
CA SER A 214 -2.95 -13.18 -4.48
C SER A 214 -4.05 -13.72 -5.38
N SER A 215 -4.95 -12.86 -5.86
CA SER A 215 -6.05 -13.27 -6.74
C SER A 215 -5.55 -13.85 -8.08
N TRP A 216 -4.44 -13.33 -8.61
CA TRP A 216 -3.81 -13.86 -9.82
C TRP A 216 -3.17 -15.23 -9.55
N LEU A 217 -2.44 -15.38 -8.45
CA LEU A 217 -1.86 -16.67 -8.04
C LEU A 217 -2.95 -17.73 -7.81
N GLU A 218 -4.05 -17.38 -7.14
CA GLU A 218 -5.17 -18.29 -6.92
C GLU A 218 -5.85 -18.71 -8.24
N THR A 219 -6.05 -17.76 -9.16
CA THR A 219 -6.61 -18.03 -10.49
C THR A 219 -5.74 -19.03 -11.26
N ALA A 220 -4.42 -18.95 -11.07
CA ALA A 220 -3.45 -19.88 -11.63
C ALA A 220 -3.41 -21.27 -10.96
N GLY A 221 -4.05 -21.42 -9.81
CA GLY A 221 -4.13 -22.67 -9.06
C GLY A 221 -3.62 -22.51 -7.64
N ARG A 222 -4.33 -23.15 -6.69
CA ARG A 222 -4.08 -23.04 -5.25
C ARG A 222 -2.64 -23.36 -4.81
N GLY A 223 -1.92 -24.20 -5.56
CA GLY A 223 -0.52 -24.52 -5.28
C GLY A 223 0.40 -23.29 -5.27
N TRP A 224 0.12 -22.27 -6.08
CA TRP A 224 0.93 -21.05 -6.11
C TRP A 224 0.89 -20.28 -4.79
N ILE A 225 -0.28 -20.18 -4.15
CA ILE A 225 -0.41 -19.50 -2.85
C ILE A 225 0.42 -20.22 -1.78
N ILE A 226 0.45 -21.56 -1.80
CA ILE A 226 1.25 -22.36 -0.86
C ILE A 226 2.75 -22.09 -1.10
N VAL A 227 3.20 -22.11 -2.35
CA VAL A 227 4.60 -21.86 -2.71
C VAL A 227 5.03 -20.44 -2.30
N ILE A 228 4.26 -19.41 -2.68
CA ILE A 228 4.58 -18.02 -2.35
C ILE A 228 4.49 -17.78 -0.84
N GLY A 229 3.50 -18.35 -0.17
CA GLY A 229 3.38 -18.29 1.29
C GLY A 229 4.58 -18.93 2.01
N GLY A 230 5.05 -20.09 1.53
CA GLY A 230 6.25 -20.76 2.07
C GLY A 230 7.51 -19.93 1.88
N LEU A 231 7.71 -19.34 0.70
CA LEU A 231 8.84 -18.45 0.42
C LEU A 231 8.77 -17.17 1.28
N GLN A 232 7.58 -16.58 1.45
CA GLN A 232 7.38 -15.43 2.32
C GLN A 232 7.66 -15.76 3.79
N ALA A 233 7.26 -16.94 4.27
CA ALA A 233 7.56 -17.39 5.62
C ALA A 233 9.07 -17.57 5.83
N ALA A 234 9.77 -18.14 4.84
CA ALA A 234 11.22 -18.27 4.88
C ALA A 234 11.92 -16.90 4.93
N THR A 235 11.47 -15.93 4.13
CA THR A 235 11.97 -14.54 4.18
C THR A 235 11.66 -13.87 5.51
N LEU A 236 10.45 -14.06 6.05
CA LEU A 236 10.08 -13.51 7.36
C LEU A 236 11.03 -14.01 8.45
N VAL A 237 11.31 -15.31 8.46
CA VAL A 237 12.25 -15.94 9.39
C VAL A 237 13.66 -15.40 9.21
N SER A 238 14.22 -15.49 8.00
CA SER A 238 15.63 -15.14 7.77
C SER A 238 15.89 -13.64 7.85
N THR A 239 14.89 -12.81 7.61
CA THR A 239 15.02 -11.36 7.64
C THR A 239 14.60 -10.81 9.00
N TYR A 240 13.45 -11.17 9.58
CA TYR A 240 12.91 -10.52 10.79
C TYR A 240 13.06 -11.31 12.08
N ALA A 241 13.17 -12.64 12.05
CA ALA A 241 13.37 -13.43 13.28
C ALA A 241 14.82 -13.41 13.80
N VAL A 242 15.75 -12.89 13.01
CA VAL A 242 17.17 -12.74 13.37
C VAL A 242 17.36 -11.57 14.33
N SER A 243 18.17 -11.79 15.38
CA SER A 243 18.53 -10.76 16.39
C SER A 243 19.08 -9.49 15.76
N ASN A 244 18.87 -8.35 16.41
CA ASN A 244 19.39 -7.06 15.95
C ASN A 244 19.72 -6.14 17.13
N THR A 245 20.19 -4.93 16.84
CA THR A 245 20.61 -3.96 17.86
C THR A 245 19.48 -3.52 18.80
N VAL A 246 18.22 -3.61 18.35
CA VAL A 246 17.01 -3.26 19.10
C VAL A 246 16.47 -4.48 19.86
N ILE A 247 16.45 -5.66 19.23
CA ILE A 247 16.03 -6.93 19.83
C ILE A 247 17.28 -7.67 20.32
N ARG A 248 17.72 -7.35 21.55
CA ARG A 248 18.83 -8.03 22.23
C ARG A 248 18.31 -9.32 22.89
N GLY A 249 18.72 -10.48 22.39
CA GLY A 249 18.39 -11.79 22.98
C GLY A 249 18.48 -12.94 21.96
N PRO A 250 18.47 -14.22 22.42
CA PRO A 250 18.31 -15.37 21.52
C PRO A 250 16.99 -15.19 20.75
N ALA A 251 16.94 -15.63 19.49
CA ALA A 251 15.90 -15.35 18.49
C ALA A 251 14.44 -15.31 19.01
N SER A 252 14.06 -14.23 19.71
CA SER A 252 12.78 -14.07 20.38
C SER A 252 11.66 -13.74 19.41
N GLY A 253 12.01 -13.41 18.16
CA GLY A 253 11.10 -13.31 17.04
C GLY A 253 10.39 -14.62 16.71
N TRP A 254 10.95 -15.78 17.09
CA TRP A 254 10.30 -17.08 16.82
C TRP A 254 8.95 -17.26 17.50
N ILE A 255 8.74 -16.67 18.69
CA ILE A 255 7.44 -16.72 19.35
C ILE A 255 6.39 -16.00 18.50
N TRP A 256 6.73 -14.83 17.96
CA TRP A 256 5.84 -14.06 17.10
C TRP A 256 5.62 -14.72 15.74
N VAL A 257 6.66 -15.31 15.16
CA VAL A 257 6.55 -16.11 13.92
C VAL A 257 5.64 -17.33 14.17
N ALA A 258 5.84 -18.05 15.27
CA ALA A 258 5.03 -19.21 15.63
C ALA A 258 3.58 -18.82 15.91
N ALA A 259 3.35 -17.75 16.68
CA ALA A 259 2.00 -17.24 16.94
C ALA A 259 1.29 -16.82 15.65
N THR A 260 2.00 -16.14 14.75
CA THR A 260 1.46 -15.74 13.44
C THR A 260 1.16 -16.96 12.57
N ALA A 261 2.06 -17.95 12.55
CA ALA A 261 1.86 -19.20 11.81
C ALA A 261 0.64 -19.98 12.33
N VAL A 262 0.47 -20.08 13.65
CA VAL A 262 -0.70 -20.71 14.28
C VAL A 262 -1.98 -19.95 13.95
N ALA A 263 -1.98 -18.62 14.03
CA ALA A 263 -3.14 -17.80 13.69
C ALA A 263 -3.53 -17.95 12.20
N LEU A 264 -2.55 -17.96 11.30
CA LEU A 264 -2.77 -18.17 9.87
C LEU A 264 -3.29 -19.59 9.58
N LEU A 265 -2.72 -20.62 10.22
CA LEU A 265 -3.20 -22.00 10.09
C LEU A 265 -4.64 -22.14 10.60
N ALA A 266 -4.95 -21.55 11.75
CA ALA A 266 -6.31 -21.54 12.28
C ALA A 266 -7.28 -20.84 11.31
N PHE A 267 -6.90 -19.69 10.76
CA PHE A 267 -7.70 -18.97 9.77
C PHE A 267 -7.95 -19.82 8.51
N VAL A 268 -6.92 -20.50 8.00
CA VAL A 268 -7.04 -21.39 6.83
C VAL A 268 -7.93 -22.59 7.14
N VAL A 269 -7.76 -23.24 8.29
CA VAL A 269 -8.58 -24.39 8.72
C VAL A 269 -10.05 -23.98 8.88
N ILE A 270 -10.32 -22.84 9.52
CA ILE A 270 -11.68 -22.31 9.68
C ILE A 270 -12.28 -21.94 8.30
N GLY A 271 -11.49 -21.29 7.43
CA GLY A 271 -11.92 -20.90 6.10
C GLY A 271 -12.20 -22.08 5.17
N MET A 272 -11.42 -23.15 5.25
CA MET A 272 -11.65 -24.40 4.51
C MET A 272 -12.77 -25.26 5.13
N GLY A 273 -12.93 -25.17 6.45
CA GLY A 273 -13.94 -25.92 7.21
C GLY A 273 -15.34 -25.32 7.16
N SER A 274 -15.50 -24.08 6.66
CA SER A 274 -16.82 -23.50 6.42
C SER A 274 -17.53 -24.32 5.34
N PRO A 275 -18.55 -25.13 5.68
CA PRO A 275 -19.23 -25.96 4.70
C PRO A 275 -19.76 -25.05 3.60
N GLY A 276 -19.28 -25.27 2.38
CA GLY A 276 -19.72 -24.51 1.22
C GLY A 276 -21.23 -24.48 1.23
N ARG A 277 -21.80 -23.27 1.36
CA ARG A 277 -23.24 -23.00 1.39
C ARG A 277 -23.86 -23.83 0.26
N LYS A 278 -24.44 -24.98 0.61
CA LYS A 278 -25.07 -25.87 -0.37
C LYS A 278 -26.05 -24.97 -1.11
N LYS A 279 -25.88 -24.80 -2.43
CA LYS A 279 -26.88 -24.13 -3.26
C LYS A 279 -28.20 -24.83 -2.96
N SER A 280 -29.10 -24.13 -2.27
CA SER A 280 -30.41 -24.63 -1.98
C SER A 280 -31.07 -24.97 -3.32
N ALA A 281 -31.58 -26.18 -3.47
CA ALA A 281 -32.25 -26.65 -4.68
C ALA A 281 -33.54 -25.85 -5.03
N ARG A 282 -33.81 -24.74 -4.33
CA ARG A 282 -34.95 -23.84 -4.56
C ARG A 282 -34.71 -22.75 -5.60
N ASP A 283 -33.50 -22.60 -6.14
CA ASP A 283 -33.20 -21.60 -7.19
C ASP A 283 -33.28 -22.18 -8.63
N THR A 284 -33.97 -23.32 -8.81
CA THR A 284 -34.13 -24.01 -10.10
C THR A 284 -35.59 -24.35 -10.44
N ILE A 285 -36.53 -23.49 -10.04
CA ILE A 285 -37.92 -23.53 -10.55
C ILE A 285 -38.30 -22.14 -11.00
#